data_AF-A0A3G3JX97-F1
#
_entry.id   AF-A0A3G3JX97-F1
#
_cell.length_a   1.000
_cell.length_b   1.000
_cell.length_c   1.000
_cell.angle_alpha   90.00
_cell.angle_beta   90.00
_cell.angle_gamma   90.00
#
_symmetry.space_group_name_H-M   'P 1'
#
loop_
_entity.id
_entity.type
_entity.pdbx_description
1 polymer ?
#
loop_
_entity_poly.entity_id
_entity_poly.type
_entity_poly.pdbx_seq_one_letter_code
_entity_poly.pdbx_strand_id
1 'polypeptide(L)' 'MDLVDVSNVSPALFVTGAVFILLIGSFLSLGVVRFFQLRKGQGSLFLGLSALSLAALIWSVNTWFV' A
#
# COMPACT_ATOMS: atom_id res chain seq x y z
N MET A 1 24.47 8.22 -8.11
CA MET A 1 23.06 8.19 -7.68
C MET A 1 22.29 9.03 -8.68
N ASP A 2 21.74 8.39 -9.71
CA ASP A 2 20.78 9.09 -10.57
C ASP A 2 19.55 9.39 -9.73
N LEU A 3 19.31 10.68 -9.51
CA LEU A 3 18.08 11.14 -8.89
C LEU A 3 16.96 10.83 -9.87
N VAL A 4 16.06 9.93 -9.49
CA VAL A 4 14.83 9.68 -10.26
C VAL A 4 14.13 11.02 -10.45
N ASP A 5 14.08 11.51 -11.68
CA ASP A 5 13.48 12.80 -12.00
C ASP A 5 11.95 12.70 -11.90
N VAL A 6 11.40 13.34 -10.87
CA VAL A 6 9.97 13.41 -10.58
C VAL A 6 9.32 14.69 -11.10
N SER A 7 10.06 15.55 -11.81
CA SER A 7 9.57 16.87 -12.28
C SER A 7 8.38 16.78 -13.24
N ASN A 8 8.25 15.65 -13.96
CA ASN A 8 7.13 15.38 -14.87
C ASN A 8 6.01 14.53 -14.24
N VAL A 9 6.12 14.15 -12.96
CA VAL A 9 5.12 13.30 -12.30
C VAL A 9 4.08 14.18 -11.63
N SER A 10 2.79 13.89 -11.85
CA SER A 10 1.70 14.59 -11.17
C SER A 10 1.91 14.52 -9.65
N PRO A 11 1.91 15.65 -8.92
CA PRO A 11 2.04 15.65 -7.46
C PRO A 11 0.98 14.78 -6.79
N ALA A 12 -0.22 14.72 -7.37
CA ALA A 12 -1.31 13.87 -6.88
C ALA A 12 -0.98 12.38 -7.01
N LEU A 13 -0.30 11.95 -8.08
CA LEU A 13 0.11 10.56 -8.27
C LEU A 13 1.17 10.18 -7.23
N PHE A 14 2.16 11.05 -7.01
CA PHE A 14 3.20 10.84 -6.01
C PHE A 14 2.60 10.69 -4.60
N VAL A 15 1.73 11.62 -4.19
CA VAL A 15 1.09 11.56 -2.87
C VAL A 15 0.22 10.32 -2.74
N THR A 16 -0.57 9.99 -3.77
CA THR A 16 -1.41 8.78 -3.79
C THR A 16 -0.54 7.53 -3.60
N GLY A 17 0.52 7.39 -4.39
CA GLY A 17 1.46 6.26 -4.29
C GLY A 17 2.12 6.17 -2.91
N ALA A 18 2.63 7.29 -2.39
CA ALA A 18 3.28 7.32 -1.08
C ALA A 18 2.33 6.88 0.04
N VAL A 19 1.09 7.40 0.06
CA VAL A 19 0.08 7.04 1.07
C VAL A 19 -0.27 5.55 0.99
N PHE A 20 -0.52 5.02 -0.20
CA PHE A 20 -0.85 3.61 -0.35
C PHE A 20 0.31 2.68 0.02
N ILE A 21 1.55 3.02 -0.35
CA ILE A 21 2.74 2.23 0.03
C ILE A 21 2.87 2.15 1.55
N LEU A 22 2.74 3.29 2.24
CA LEU A 22 2.80 3.35 3.70
C LEU A 22 1.68 2.52 4.35
N LEU A 23 0.47 2.62 3.81
CA LEU A 23 -0.71 1.91 4.30
C LEU A 23 -0.60 0.39 4.10
N ILE A 24 -0.21 -0.04 2.89
CA ILE A 24 0.04 -1.45 2.56
C ILE A 24 1.14 -2.02 3.46
N GLY A 25 2.29 -1.33 3.54
CA GLY A 25 3.41 -1.77 4.38
C GLY A 25 3.02 -1.91 5.86
N SER A 26 2.23 -0.97 6.38
CA SER A 26 1.75 -0.99 7.77
C SER A 26 0.84 -2.18 8.05
N PHE A 27 -0.14 -2.44 7.18
CA PHE A 27 -1.04 -3.59 7.34
C PHE A 27 -0.33 -4.93 7.15
N LEU A 28 0.57 -5.01 6.17
CA LEU A 28 1.36 -6.22 5.94
C LEU A 28 2.25 -6.53 7.15
N SER A 29 2.98 -5.53 7.67
CA SER A 29 3.83 -5.69 8.85
C SER A 29 3.03 -6.15 10.07
N LEU A 30 1.92 -5.47 10.38
CA LEU A 30 1.05 -5.84 11.50
C LEU A 30 0.44 -7.24 11.32
N GLY A 31 -0.01 -7.58 10.10
CA GLY A 31 -0.57 -8.89 9.79
C GLY A 31 0.43 -10.01 10.05
N VAL A 32 1.66 -9.86 9.55
CA VAL A 32 2.75 -10.81 9.77
C VAL A 32 3.05 -10.98 11.26
N VAL A 33 3.19 -9.87 12.01
CA VAL A 33 3.42 -9.93 13.47
C VAL A 33 2.29 -10.68 14.19
N ARG A 34 1.02 -10.46 13.81
CA ARG A 34 -0.11 -11.16 14.43
C ARG A 34 -0.13 -12.66 14.13
N PHE A 35 0.36 -13.09 12.97
CA PHE A 35 0.54 -14.51 12.67
C PHE A 35 1.57 -15.16 13.59
N PHE A 36 2.71 -14.51 13.81
CA PHE A 36 3.73 -15.00 14.74
C PHE A 36 3.25 -15.05 16.20
N GLN A 37 2.28 -14.22 16.57
CA GLN A 37 1.63 -14.23 17.89
C GLN A 37 0.54 -15.32 18.04
N LEU A 38 0.41 -16.25 17.08
CA LEU A 38 -0.67 -17.26 17.01
C LEU A 38 -2.08 -16.67 16.91
N ARG A 39 -2.22 -15.34 16.72
CA ARG A 39 -3.50 -14.64 16.53
C ARG A 39 -3.93 -14.67 15.06
N LYS A 40 -4.09 -15.89 14.53
CA LYS A 40 -4.32 -16.14 13.09
C LYS A 40 -5.51 -15.36 12.52
N GLY A 41 -6.62 -15.23 13.25
CA GLY A 41 -7.78 -14.45 12.79
C GLY A 41 -7.48 -12.97 12.57
N GLN A 42 -6.80 -12.32 13.52
CA GLN A 42 -6.39 -10.92 13.39
C GLN A 42 -5.31 -10.77 12.31
N GLY A 43 -4.37 -11.71 12.21
CA GLY A 43 -3.34 -11.71 11.17
C GLY A 43 -3.93 -11.77 9.77
N SER A 44 -4.88 -12.69 9.52
CA SER A 44 -5.57 -12.80 8.24
C SER A 44 -6.35 -11.53 7.88
N LEU A 45 -6.98 -10.88 8.85
CA LEU A 45 -7.69 -9.61 8.64
C LEU A 45 -6.73 -8.52 8.14
N PHE A 46 -5.58 -8.33 8.81
CA PHE A 46 -4.59 -7.33 8.40
C PHE A 46 -3.94 -7.65 7.06
N LEU A 47 -3.64 -8.93 6.76
CA LEU A 47 -3.18 -9.32 5.42
C LEU A 47 -4.25 -9.07 4.35
N GLY A 48 -5.52 -9.35 4.64
CA GLY A 48 -6.63 -9.04 3.76
C GLY A 48 -6.76 -7.54 3.50
N LEU A 49 -6.65 -6.71 4.53
CA LEU A 49 -6.63 -5.24 4.40
C LEU A 49 -5.46 -4.75 3.57
N SER A 50 -4.28 -5.34 3.72
CA SER A 50 -3.12 -5.05 2.87
C SER A 50 -3.40 -5.35 1.40
N ALA A 51 -4.00 -6.49 1.09
CA ALA A 51 -4.36 -6.87 -0.28
C ALA A 51 -5.45 -5.95 -0.86
N LEU A 52 -6.48 -5.62 -0.06
CA LEU A 52 -7.52 -4.66 -0.45
C LEU A 52 -6.94 -3.27 -0.74
N SER A 53 -5.97 -2.83 0.06
CA SER A 53 -5.28 -1.56 -0.13
C SER A 53 -4.49 -1.52 -1.43
N LEU A 54 -3.85 -2.64 -1.80
CA LEU A 54 -3.18 -2.78 -3.09
C LEU A 54 -4.17 -2.73 -4.26
N ALA A 55 -5.30 -3.43 -4.15
CA ALA A 55 -6.36 -3.38 -5.16
C ALA A 55 -6.93 -1.95 -5.32
N ALA A 56 -7.14 -1.25 -4.21
CA ALA A 56 -7.60 0.14 -4.21
C ALA A 56 -6.58 1.11 -4.84
N LEU A 57 -5.28 0.88 -4.65
CA LEU A 57 -4.23 1.64 -5.34
C LEU A 57 -4.33 1.44 -6.86
N ILE A 58 -4.39 0.19 -7.33
CA ILE A 58 -4.48 -0.13 -8.76
C ILE A 58 -5.72 0.53 -9.36
N TRP A 59 -6.86 0.41 -8.69
CA TRP A 59 -8.11 1.02 -9.13
C TRP A 59 -8.04 2.55 -9.17
N SER A 60 -7.42 3.18 -8.16
CA SER A 60 -7.23 4.62 -8.12
C SER A 60 -6.33 5.12 -9.25
N VAL A 61 -5.22 4.42 -9.51
CA VAL A 61 -4.32 4.77 -10.62
C VAL A 61 -5.03 4.65 -11.96
N ASN A 62 -5.76 3.55 -12.20
CA ASN A 62 -6.45 3.31 -13.47
C ASN A 62 -7.66 4.23 -13.71
N THR A 63 -8.24 4.82 -12.65
CA THR A 63 -9.40 5.72 -12.78
C THR A 63 -9.00 7.18 -12.97
N TRP A 64 -7.92 7.61 -12.32
CA TRP A 64 -7.59 9.03 -12.19
C TRP A 64 -6.29 9.45 -12.88
N PHE A 65 -5.42 8.51 -13.28
CA PHE A 65 -4.08 8.81 -13.77
C PHE A 65 -3.68 8.08 -15.06
N VAL A 66 -4.50 7.12 -15.51
CA VAL A 66 -4.41 6.46 -16.83
C VAL A 66 -5.51 7.02 -17.71
#